data_AF-A0A399N895-F1
#
_entry.id   AF-A0A399N895-F1
#
_cell.length_a   1.000
_cell.length_b   1.000
_cell.length_c   1.000
_cell.angle_alpha   90.00
_cell.angle_beta   90.00
_cell.angle_gamma   90.00
#
_symmetry.space_group_name_H-M   'P 1'
#
loop_
_entity.id
_entity.type
_entity.pdbx_description
1 polymer ?
#
loop_
_entity_poly.entity_id
_entity_poly.type
_entity_poly.pdbx_seq_one_letter_code
_entity_poly.pdbx_strand_id
1 'polypeptide(L)'
;VGAHGAPTRPFQVAVTTADDLARVAAVRATPVLVRRPWLDPLPASIPFADLDAVPPLSRRGSAIPAPGASAIPFALVDLPAEQRRATAVWCPATDGHLLVVGGPGSGRSTCLRTIAASAAVAGVEVIHMPADAEGCWDAVAGVVARIRDPHGPWDPLVVLADDLDVAVSRLGPEHQAALLEGLGAIVREGPHAGVALAVAG
;
A
#
# COMPACT_ATOMS: atom_id res chain seq x y z
N VAL A 1 3.41 -44.28 18.41
CA VAL A 1 3.58 -43.02 19.17
C VAL A 1 2.20 -42.57 19.59
N GLY A 2 1.83 -42.85 20.84
CA GLY A 2 0.46 -42.75 21.34
C GLY A 2 0.06 -41.32 21.67
N ALA A 3 -1.15 -40.93 21.26
CA ALA A 3 -1.77 -39.68 21.68
C ALA A 3 -2.04 -39.72 23.19
N HIS A 4 -1.45 -38.78 23.95
CA HIS A 4 -1.73 -38.60 25.37
C HIS A 4 -3.13 -38.01 25.56
N GLY A 5 -4.12 -38.88 25.80
CA GLY A 5 -5.44 -38.47 26.27
C GLY A 5 -5.38 -38.07 27.74
N ALA A 6 -5.33 -36.77 28.02
CA ALA A 6 -5.52 -36.26 29.38
C ALA A 6 -6.92 -36.65 29.91
N PRO A 7 -7.07 -36.93 31.23
CA PRO A 7 -8.36 -37.28 31.81
C PRO A 7 -9.37 -36.12 31.64
N THR A 8 -10.59 -36.44 31.23
CA THR A 8 -11.69 -35.47 31.11
C THR A 8 -11.99 -34.84 32.47
N ARG A 9 -12.01 -33.51 32.52
CA ARG A 9 -12.38 -32.75 33.72
C ARG A 9 -13.77 -32.15 33.50
N PRO A 10 -14.69 -32.23 34.47
CA PRO A 10 -15.96 -31.54 34.38
C PRO A 10 -15.71 -30.03 34.32
N PHE A 11 -16.36 -29.36 33.38
CA PHE A 11 -16.42 -27.90 33.30
C PHE A 11 -17.88 -27.48 33.12
N GLN A 12 -18.19 -26.29 33.59
CA GLN A 12 -19.53 -25.73 33.47
C GLN A 12 -19.53 -24.64 32.39
N VAL A 13 -20.51 -24.71 31.51
CA VAL A 13 -20.80 -23.65 30.54
C VAL A 13 -22.15 -23.05 30.90
N ALA A 14 -22.18 -21.74 31.07
CA ALA A 14 -23.43 -21.00 31.13
C ALA A 14 -23.79 -20.56 29.71
N VAL A 15 -25.04 -20.78 29.31
CA VAL A 15 -25.58 -20.26 28.06
C VAL A 15 -26.38 -19.01 28.39
N THR A 16 -26.16 -17.93 27.66
CA THR A 16 -26.87 -16.66 27.87
C THR A 16 -27.96 -16.51 26.84
N THR A 17 -29.18 -16.17 27.27
CA THR A 17 -30.30 -15.86 26.38
C THR A 17 -30.43 -14.36 26.12
N ALA A 18 -31.22 -13.98 25.11
CA ALA A 18 -31.53 -12.57 24.85
C ALA A 18 -32.24 -11.91 26.05
N ASP A 19 -33.10 -12.65 26.77
CA ASP A 19 -33.79 -12.15 27.96
C ASP A 19 -32.83 -11.91 29.13
N ASP A 20 -31.82 -12.76 29.29
CA ASP A 20 -30.76 -12.54 30.28
C ASP A 20 -29.98 -11.26 30.00
N LEU A 21 -29.63 -11.02 28.73
CA LEU A 21 -28.95 -9.80 28.30
C LEU A 21 -29.82 -8.56 28.55
N ALA A 22 -31.11 -8.60 28.19
CA ALA A 22 -32.04 -7.50 28.38
C ALA A 22 -32.21 -7.15 29.87
N ARG A 23 -32.34 -8.17 30.72
CA ARG A 23 -32.46 -8.00 32.18
C ARG A 23 -31.18 -7.40 32.80
N VAL A 24 -30.00 -7.88 32.40
CA VAL A 24 -28.72 -7.30 32.85
C VAL A 24 -28.58 -5.86 32.36
N ALA A 25 -28.92 -5.57 31.10
CA ALA A 25 -28.86 -4.23 30.53
C ALA A 25 -29.80 -3.26 31.26
N ALA A 26 -31.03 -3.67 31.60
CA ALA A 26 -31.98 -2.84 32.35
C ALA A 26 -31.48 -2.48 33.76
N VAL A 27 -30.80 -3.42 34.44
CA VAL A 27 -30.26 -3.22 35.80
C VAL A 27 -28.93 -2.46 35.79
N ARG A 28 -28.14 -2.60 34.72
CA ARG A 28 -26.79 -2.01 34.58
C ARG A 28 -26.75 -0.82 33.62
N ALA A 29 -27.92 -0.31 33.19
CA ALA A 29 -28.00 0.83 32.31
C ALA A 29 -27.30 2.02 32.97
N THR A 30 -26.26 2.52 32.31
CA THR A 30 -25.61 3.78 32.71
C THR A 30 -25.92 4.82 31.63
N PRO A 31 -26.16 6.09 32.01
CA PRO A 31 -26.37 7.16 31.04
C PRO A 31 -25.09 7.53 30.28
N VAL A 32 -23.93 7.04 30.72
CA VAL A 32 -22.63 7.28 30.09
C VAL A 32 -22.46 6.26 28.96
N LEU A 33 -22.36 6.75 27.73
CA LEU A 33 -21.97 5.91 26.61
C LEU A 33 -20.58 5.33 26.87
N VAL A 34 -20.53 4.00 27.01
CA VAL A 34 -19.26 3.29 27.14
C VAL A 34 -18.55 3.38 25.79
N ARG A 35 -17.33 3.92 25.81
CA ARG A 35 -16.47 3.96 24.62
C ARG A 35 -16.25 2.53 24.14
N ARG A 36 -16.60 2.25 22.89
CA ARG A 36 -16.36 0.94 22.29
C ARG A 36 -14.86 0.64 22.35
N PRO A 37 -14.44 -0.58 22.73
CA PRO A 37 -13.01 -0.86 22.83
C PRO A 37 -12.35 -1.01 21.45
N TRP A 38 -13.13 -1.19 20.39
CA TRP A 38 -12.69 -1.23 19.00
C TRP A 38 -13.61 -0.40 18.11
N LEU A 39 -13.05 0.16 17.05
CA LEU A 39 -13.83 0.73 15.95
C LEU A 39 -14.55 -0.38 15.19
N ASP A 40 -15.54 0.00 14.38
CA ASP A 40 -16.09 -0.94 13.40
C ASP A 40 -14.97 -1.43 12.47
N PRO A 41 -15.05 -2.66 11.94
CA PRO A 41 -14.12 -3.14 10.92
C PRO A 41 -13.99 -2.14 9.76
N LEU A 42 -12.83 -2.11 9.11
CA LEU A 42 -12.66 -1.34 7.89
C LEU A 42 -13.69 -1.79 6.85
N PRO A 43 -14.26 -0.86 6.06
CA PRO A 43 -15.15 -1.22 4.97
C PRO A 43 -14.37 -2.00 3.90
N ALA A 44 -15.07 -2.83 3.12
CA ALA A 44 -14.46 -3.62 2.06
C ALA A 44 -13.88 -2.75 0.92
N SER A 45 -14.41 -1.55 0.73
CA SER A 45 -13.90 -0.53 -0.19
C SER A 45 -14.20 0.86 0.35
N ILE A 46 -13.40 1.83 -0.06
CA ILE A 46 -13.61 3.25 0.26
C ILE A 46 -13.40 4.08 -1.02
N PRO A 47 -14.32 5.01 -1.34
CA PRO A 47 -14.10 5.99 -2.41
C PRO A 47 -12.84 6.82 -2.16
N PHE A 48 -12.11 7.13 -3.23
CA PHE A 48 -10.88 7.92 -3.13
C PHE A 48 -11.10 9.28 -2.46
N ALA A 49 -12.20 9.97 -2.81
CA ALA A 49 -12.54 11.28 -2.26
C ALA A 49 -12.77 11.27 -0.74
N ASP A 50 -13.11 10.12 -0.16
CA ASP A 50 -13.34 10.00 1.28
C ASP A 50 -12.02 9.93 2.07
N LEU A 51 -10.88 9.67 1.40
CA LEU A 51 -9.56 9.66 2.04
C LEU A 51 -9.13 11.07 2.49
N ASP A 52 -9.59 12.12 1.81
CA ASP A 52 -9.26 13.51 2.16
C ASP A 52 -9.92 13.96 3.47
N ALA A 53 -11.04 13.32 3.85
CA ALA A 53 -11.73 13.58 5.11
C ALA A 53 -11.04 12.92 6.31
N VAL A 54 -10.07 12.02 6.08
CA VAL A 54 -9.35 11.29 7.12
C VAL A 54 -7.93 11.84 7.25
N PRO A 55 -7.47 12.18 8.47
CA PRO A 55 -6.12 12.70 8.66
C PRO A 55 -5.05 11.73 8.12
N PRO A 56 -3.98 12.25 7.49
CA PRO A 56 -2.91 11.41 6.96
C PRO A 56 -2.17 10.69 8.09
N LEU A 57 -1.70 9.48 7.79
CA LEU A 57 -0.90 8.68 8.70
C LEU A 57 0.42 9.39 8.99
N SER A 58 0.61 9.81 10.24
CA SER A 58 1.88 10.37 10.70
C SER A 58 2.93 9.26 10.79
N ARG A 59 3.86 9.22 9.83
CA ARG A 59 4.99 8.28 9.89
C ARG A 59 6.15 8.90 10.67
N ARG A 60 6.68 8.17 11.66
CA ARG A 60 7.94 8.59 12.32
C ARG A 60 9.07 8.60 11.29
N GLY A 61 9.76 9.73 11.16
CA GLY A 61 10.90 9.88 10.25
C GLY A 61 10.54 10.25 8.80
N SER A 62 9.25 10.35 8.46
CA SER A 62 8.86 11.01 7.20
C SER A 62 9.05 12.51 7.40
N ALA A 63 9.94 13.10 6.61
CA ALA A 63 10.05 14.55 6.54
C ALA A 63 8.66 15.09 6.16
N ILE A 64 8.21 16.18 6.82
CA ILE A 64 7.05 16.92 6.33
C ILE A 64 7.31 17.18 4.85
N PRO A 65 6.41 16.76 3.94
CA PRO A 65 6.62 16.98 2.52
C PRO A 65 6.93 18.45 2.31
N ALA A 66 8.07 18.74 1.66
CA ALA A 66 8.43 20.12 1.35
C ALA A 66 7.25 20.78 0.60
N PRO A 67 7.01 22.08 0.76
CA PRO A 67 5.95 22.77 0.01
C PRO A 67 6.07 22.45 -1.49
N GLY A 68 5.05 21.81 -2.07
CA GLY A 68 5.03 21.38 -3.48
C GLY A 68 5.37 19.90 -3.75
N ALA A 69 5.74 19.11 -2.74
CA ALA A 69 5.93 17.67 -2.91
C ALA A 69 4.58 16.94 -3.09
N SER A 70 4.46 16.14 -4.14
CA SER A 70 3.21 15.43 -4.46
C SER A 70 2.95 14.29 -3.47
N ALA A 71 1.86 14.44 -2.72
CA ALA A 71 1.34 13.45 -1.79
C ALA A 71 0.30 12.57 -2.52
N ILE A 72 0.51 11.25 -2.51
CA ILE A 72 -0.33 10.28 -3.19
C ILE A 72 -1.08 9.44 -2.12
N PRO A 73 -2.29 9.84 -1.69
CA PRO A 73 -3.10 9.01 -0.80
C PRO A 73 -3.52 7.72 -1.52
N PHE A 74 -3.56 6.57 -0.84
CA PHE A 74 -3.89 5.31 -1.53
C PHE A 74 -4.62 4.27 -0.68
N ALA A 75 -4.71 4.43 0.65
CA ALA A 75 -5.41 3.48 1.50
C ALA A 75 -5.89 4.11 2.81
N LEU A 76 -6.82 3.42 3.47
CA LEU A 76 -7.25 3.70 4.84
C LEU A 76 -6.59 2.69 5.79
N VAL A 77 -5.93 3.18 6.82
CA VAL A 77 -5.21 2.40 7.83
C VAL A 77 -5.98 2.44 9.14
N ASP A 78 -6.18 1.28 9.75
CA ASP A 78 -6.70 1.18 11.12
C ASP A 78 -5.53 1.20 12.12
N LEU A 79 -5.65 2.00 13.18
CA LEU A 79 -4.69 2.10 14.27
C LEU A 79 -5.38 1.65 15.58
N PRO A 80 -5.45 0.34 15.86
CA PRO A 80 -6.25 -0.19 16.97
C PRO A 80 -5.83 0.37 18.33
N ALA A 81 -4.53 0.56 18.55
CA ALA A 81 -3.97 1.10 19.79
C ALA A 81 -4.42 2.56 20.06
N GLU A 82 -4.76 3.29 19.00
CA GLU A 82 -5.20 4.69 19.08
C GLU A 82 -6.71 4.83 18.89
N GLN A 83 -7.41 3.72 18.58
CA GLN A 83 -8.82 3.69 18.18
C GLN A 83 -9.14 4.79 17.14
N ARG A 84 -8.27 4.91 16.13
CA ARG A 84 -8.34 5.91 15.07
C ARG A 84 -8.05 5.26 13.71
N ARG A 85 -8.55 5.86 12.64
CA ARG A 85 -8.17 5.56 11.27
C ARG A 85 -7.36 6.71 10.66
N ALA A 86 -6.46 6.39 9.75
CA ALA A 86 -5.62 7.39 9.08
C ALA A 86 -5.46 7.06 7.58
N THR A 87 -5.29 8.07 6.74
CA THR A 87 -5.03 7.88 5.31
C THR A 87 -3.55 7.56 5.09
N ALA A 88 -3.24 6.42 4.47
CA ALA A 88 -1.90 6.14 3.98
C ALA A 88 -1.61 7.04 2.76
N VAL A 89 -0.53 7.81 2.86
CA VAL A 89 -0.06 8.74 1.84
C VAL A 89 1.37 8.40 1.48
N TRP A 90 1.64 8.10 0.22
CA TRP A 90 2.99 7.92 -0.31
C TRP A 90 3.49 9.22 -0.93
N CYS A 91 4.66 9.67 -0.53
CA CYS A 91 5.32 10.86 -1.07
C CYS A 91 6.61 10.44 -1.77
N PRO A 92 6.62 10.23 -3.09
CA PRO A 92 7.79 9.70 -3.80
C PRO A 92 9.10 10.43 -3.52
N ALA A 93 9.05 11.76 -3.37
CA ALA A 93 10.21 12.60 -3.09
C ALA A 93 10.86 12.35 -1.71
N THR A 94 10.08 11.91 -0.72
CA THR A 94 10.57 11.71 0.67
C THR A 94 10.62 10.24 1.07
N ASP A 95 9.67 9.44 0.58
CA ASP A 95 9.53 8.02 0.89
C ASP A 95 10.32 7.15 -0.11
N GLY A 96 10.70 7.69 -1.27
CA GLY A 96 11.40 6.97 -2.31
C GLY A 96 10.53 5.94 -3.03
N HIS A 97 11.16 4.86 -3.49
CA HIS A 97 10.48 3.76 -4.18
C HIS A 97 9.52 2.99 -3.27
N LEU A 98 8.50 2.39 -3.85
CA LEU A 98 7.47 1.63 -3.15
C LEU A 98 7.47 0.17 -3.63
N LEU A 99 7.35 -0.77 -2.70
CA LEU A 99 7.14 -2.19 -3.00
C LEU A 99 5.83 -2.65 -2.36
N VAL A 100 4.95 -3.23 -3.17
CA VAL A 100 3.67 -3.82 -2.77
C VAL A 100 3.79 -5.34 -2.82
N VAL A 101 3.77 -5.99 -1.66
CA VAL A 101 3.92 -7.45 -1.56
C VAL A 101 2.62 -8.10 -1.10
N GLY A 102 2.26 -9.24 -1.69
CA GLY A 102 1.09 -10.01 -1.27
C GLY A 102 0.90 -11.31 -2.04
N GLY A 103 0.11 -12.23 -1.50
CA GLY A 103 -0.22 -13.49 -2.19
C GLY A 103 -1.19 -13.30 -3.38
N PRO A 104 -1.46 -14.36 -4.16
CA PRO A 104 -2.44 -14.31 -5.25
C PRO A 104 -3.81 -13.80 -4.78
N GLY A 105 -4.40 -12.85 -5.51
CA GLY A 105 -5.71 -12.27 -5.18
C GLY A 105 -5.71 -11.30 -4.01
N SER A 106 -4.56 -10.95 -3.43
CA SER A 106 -4.46 -9.97 -2.31
C SER A 106 -4.71 -8.51 -2.73
N GLY A 107 -4.76 -8.22 -4.03
CA GLY A 107 -5.05 -6.89 -4.55
C GLY A 107 -3.83 -6.01 -4.84
N ARG A 108 -2.62 -6.57 -5.00
CA ARG A 108 -1.40 -5.81 -5.36
C ARG A 108 -1.58 -4.94 -6.61
N SER A 109 -2.10 -5.52 -7.70
CA SER A 109 -2.41 -4.81 -8.94
C SER A 109 -3.45 -3.72 -8.73
N THR A 110 -4.46 -3.98 -7.89
CA THR A 110 -5.45 -2.95 -7.50
C THR A 110 -4.79 -1.82 -6.72
N CYS A 111 -3.86 -2.11 -5.82
CA CYS A 111 -3.09 -1.09 -5.11
C CYS A 111 -2.30 -0.20 -6.08
N LEU A 112 -1.57 -0.77 -7.04
CA LEU A 112 -0.84 0.01 -8.05
C LEU A 112 -1.79 0.85 -8.92
N ARG A 113 -2.95 0.33 -9.33
CA ARG A 113 -3.96 1.11 -10.07
C ARG A 113 -4.54 2.25 -9.23
N THR A 114 -4.77 2.03 -7.94
CA THR A 114 -5.21 3.09 -7.02
C THR A 114 -4.15 4.18 -6.90
N ILE A 115 -2.88 3.80 -6.78
CA ILE A 115 -1.74 4.74 -6.77
C ILE A 115 -1.68 5.53 -8.08
N ALA A 116 -1.85 4.87 -9.24
CA ALA A 116 -1.87 5.54 -10.54
C ALA A 116 -2.96 6.62 -10.63
N ALA A 117 -4.19 6.25 -10.24
CA ALA A 117 -5.33 7.17 -10.25
C ALA A 117 -5.12 8.36 -9.29
N SER A 118 -4.59 8.08 -8.09
CA SER A 118 -4.27 9.09 -7.09
C SER A 118 -3.16 10.04 -7.55
N ALA A 119 -2.10 9.51 -8.14
CA ALA A 119 -0.99 10.27 -8.70
C ALA A 119 -1.46 11.22 -9.81
N ALA A 120 -2.34 10.76 -10.71
CA ALA A 120 -2.92 11.59 -11.74
C ALA A 120 -3.74 12.76 -11.16
N VAL A 121 -4.53 12.52 -10.10
CA VAL A 121 -5.25 13.59 -9.39
C VAL A 121 -4.29 14.57 -8.71
N ALA A 122 -3.16 14.07 -8.20
CA ALA A 122 -2.08 14.88 -7.61
C ALA A 122 -1.18 15.57 -8.66
N GLY A 123 -1.47 15.44 -9.96
CA GLY A 123 -0.69 16.06 -11.04
C GLY A 123 0.70 15.45 -11.25
N VAL A 124 0.91 14.20 -10.81
CA VAL A 124 2.16 13.46 -10.99
C VAL A 124 2.10 12.67 -12.30
N GLU A 125 3.16 12.74 -13.10
CA GLU A 125 3.27 11.94 -14.32
C GLU A 125 3.40 10.46 -13.95
N VAL A 126 2.64 9.59 -14.62
CA VAL A 126 2.65 8.15 -14.36
C VAL A 126 2.92 7.39 -15.65
N ILE A 127 3.89 6.47 -15.61
CA ILE A 127 4.13 5.49 -16.67
C ILE A 127 3.82 4.10 -16.12
N HIS A 128 2.98 3.35 -16.82
CA HIS A 128 2.79 1.93 -16.56
C HIS A 128 3.76 1.13 -17.43
N MET A 129 4.62 0.34 -16.78
CA MET A 129 5.51 -0.58 -17.45
C MET A 129 4.69 -1.73 -18.06
N PRO A 130 4.77 -1.95 -19.38
CA PRO A 130 4.10 -3.09 -20.01
C PRO A 130 4.63 -4.41 -19.47
N ALA A 131 3.75 -5.42 -19.42
CA ALA A 131 4.10 -6.75 -18.91
C ALA A 131 4.76 -7.67 -19.97
N ASP A 132 4.73 -7.27 -21.24
CA ASP A 132 5.48 -7.94 -22.30
C ASP A 132 6.94 -7.48 -22.30
N ALA A 133 7.82 -8.34 -22.82
CA ALA A 133 9.25 -8.15 -22.74
C ALA A 133 9.75 -6.91 -23.49
N GLU A 134 9.21 -6.64 -24.69
CA GLU A 134 9.61 -5.51 -25.54
C GLU A 134 9.15 -4.19 -24.92
N GLY A 135 7.89 -4.09 -24.52
CA GLY A 135 7.36 -2.91 -23.87
C GLY A 135 8.01 -2.62 -22.51
N CYS A 136 8.32 -3.65 -21.72
CA CYS A 136 9.09 -3.51 -20.48
C CYS A 136 10.49 -2.95 -20.74
N TRP A 137 11.17 -3.49 -21.75
CA TRP A 137 12.49 -3.04 -22.17
C TRP A 137 12.47 -1.57 -22.61
N ASP A 138 11.55 -1.21 -23.49
CA ASP A 138 11.41 0.16 -24.00
C ASP A 138 11.08 1.15 -22.87
N ALA A 139 10.21 0.76 -21.93
CA ALA A 139 9.90 1.57 -20.77
C ALA A 139 11.12 1.79 -19.88
N VAL A 140 11.90 0.75 -19.57
CA VAL A 140 13.13 0.88 -18.77
C VAL A 140 14.15 1.75 -19.50
N ALA A 141 14.39 1.50 -20.79
CA ALA A 141 15.33 2.28 -21.59
C ALA A 141 14.94 3.77 -21.65
N GLY A 142 13.67 4.07 -21.86
CA GLY A 142 13.13 5.43 -21.90
C GLY A 142 13.28 6.15 -20.56
N VAL A 143 12.97 5.48 -19.45
CA VAL A 143 13.14 6.06 -18.11
C VAL A 143 14.62 6.31 -17.79
N VAL A 144 15.51 5.36 -18.10
CA VAL A 144 16.96 5.54 -17.91
C VAL A 144 17.50 6.69 -18.76
N ALA A 145 17.04 6.82 -20.01
CA ALA A 145 17.41 7.93 -20.87
C ALA A 145 16.96 9.27 -20.28
N ARG A 146 15.74 9.36 -19.75
CA ARG A 146 15.26 10.55 -19.03
C ARG A 146 16.12 10.89 -17.82
N ILE A 147 16.43 9.91 -16.98
CA ILE A 147 17.24 10.10 -15.77
C ILE A 147 18.63 10.68 -16.11
N ARG A 148 19.19 10.26 -17.25
CA ARG A 148 20.53 10.63 -17.69
C ARG A 148 20.55 11.86 -18.60
N ASP A 149 19.40 12.42 -18.95
CA ASP A 149 19.32 13.65 -19.74
C ASP A 149 19.58 14.87 -18.83
N PRO A 150 20.70 15.59 -19.01
CA PRO A 150 21.01 16.79 -18.21
C PRO A 150 20.01 17.93 -18.44
N HIS A 151 19.26 17.89 -19.54
CA HIS A 151 18.24 18.86 -19.91
C HIS A 151 16.82 18.30 -19.77
N GLY A 152 16.69 17.12 -19.15
CA GLY A 152 15.43 16.43 -18.96
C GLY A 152 14.47 17.19 -18.03
N PRO A 153 13.18 16.81 -18.03
CA PRO A 153 12.19 17.46 -17.18
C PRO A 153 12.43 17.10 -15.70
N TRP A 154 12.20 18.08 -14.83
CA TRP A 154 12.30 17.90 -13.37
C TRP A 154 10.96 17.54 -12.74
N ASP A 155 9.91 17.43 -13.56
CA ASP A 155 8.58 17.06 -13.08
C ASP A 155 8.60 15.64 -12.51
N PRO A 156 7.93 15.40 -11.36
CA PRO A 156 7.89 14.10 -10.73
C PRO A 156 7.30 13.03 -11.66
N LEU A 157 8.02 11.92 -11.80
CA LEU A 157 7.59 10.76 -12.57
C LEU A 157 7.49 9.54 -11.66
N VAL A 158 6.33 8.89 -11.67
CA VAL A 158 6.11 7.59 -11.04
C VAL A 158 6.04 6.51 -12.12
N VAL A 159 6.94 5.54 -12.03
CA VAL A 159 6.93 4.33 -12.86
C VAL A 159 6.26 3.22 -12.07
N LEU A 160 5.25 2.59 -12.66
CA LEU A 160 4.50 1.49 -12.06
C LEU A 160 4.84 0.19 -12.78
N ALA A 161 5.36 -0.79 -12.05
CA ALA A 161 5.67 -2.11 -12.59
C ALA A 161 4.87 -3.18 -11.84
N ASP A 162 3.95 -3.83 -12.53
CA ASP A 162 3.20 -4.97 -11.99
C ASP A 162 3.82 -6.27 -12.51
N ASP A 163 3.93 -7.28 -11.65
CA ASP A 163 4.48 -8.61 -11.97
C ASP A 163 5.83 -8.54 -12.74
N LEU A 164 6.75 -7.69 -12.27
CA LEU A 164 8.05 -7.46 -12.91
C LEU A 164 8.89 -8.75 -13.05
N ASP A 165 8.75 -9.66 -12.09
CA ASP A 165 9.36 -10.99 -12.10
C ASP A 165 8.90 -11.83 -13.31
N VAL A 166 7.63 -11.70 -13.70
CA VAL A 166 7.09 -12.36 -14.90
C VAL A 166 7.70 -11.78 -16.17
N ALA A 167 7.85 -10.45 -16.26
CA ALA A 167 8.48 -9.81 -17.42
C ALA A 167 9.96 -10.23 -17.55
N VAL A 168 10.70 -10.19 -16.43
CA VAL A 168 12.12 -10.57 -16.38
C VAL A 168 12.33 -12.04 -16.73
N SER A 169 11.48 -12.95 -16.24
CA SER A 169 11.63 -14.39 -16.47
C SER A 169 11.36 -14.85 -17.92
N ARG A 170 10.72 -14.00 -18.74
CA ARG A 170 10.47 -14.27 -20.17
C ARG A 170 11.68 -13.96 -21.07
N LEU A 171 12.69 -13.28 -20.55
CA LEU A 171 13.88 -12.87 -21.30
C LEU A 171 14.97 -13.95 -21.29
N GLY A 172 15.80 -13.95 -22.33
CA GLY A 172 17.07 -14.70 -22.30
C GLY A 172 18.05 -14.10 -21.27
N PRO A 173 19.04 -14.87 -20.80
CA PRO A 173 19.89 -14.50 -19.65
C PRO A 173 20.65 -13.17 -19.84
N GLU A 174 21.10 -12.88 -21.06
CA GLU A 174 21.79 -11.61 -21.37
C GLU A 174 20.84 -10.41 -21.27
N HIS A 175 19.64 -10.52 -21.84
CA HIS A 175 18.62 -9.48 -21.78
C HIS A 175 18.06 -9.30 -20.36
N GLN A 176 17.93 -10.39 -19.60
CA GLN A 176 17.56 -10.35 -18.18
C GLN A 176 18.59 -9.55 -17.37
N ALA A 177 19.88 -9.82 -17.55
CA ALA A 177 20.94 -9.08 -16.85
C ALA A 177 20.90 -7.58 -17.20
N ALA A 178 20.79 -7.25 -18.49
CA ALA A 178 20.71 -5.86 -18.95
C ALA A 178 19.47 -5.12 -18.44
N LEU A 179 18.30 -5.78 -18.40
CA LEU A 179 17.08 -5.19 -17.85
C LEU A 179 17.22 -4.92 -16.34
N LEU A 180 17.81 -5.86 -15.60
CA LEU A 180 18.07 -5.69 -14.17
C LEU A 180 19.09 -4.58 -13.88
N GLU A 181 20.09 -4.40 -14.74
CA GLU A 181 21.00 -3.24 -14.67
C GLU A 181 20.25 -1.92 -14.91
N GLY A 182 19.37 -1.87 -15.90
CA GLY A 182 18.52 -0.70 -16.17
C GLY A 182 17.58 -0.37 -14.99
N LEU A 183 16.89 -1.35 -14.44
CA LEU A 183 16.08 -1.21 -13.22
C LEU A 183 16.94 -0.76 -12.03
N GLY A 184 18.15 -1.29 -11.90
CA GLY A 184 19.13 -0.87 -10.90
C GLY A 184 19.51 0.60 -11.04
N ALA A 185 19.67 1.10 -12.28
CA ALA A 185 19.88 2.52 -12.55
C ALA A 185 18.66 3.35 -12.14
N ILE A 186 17.43 2.91 -12.46
CA ILE A 186 16.20 3.61 -12.02
C ILE A 186 16.14 3.73 -10.49
N VAL A 187 16.45 2.64 -9.76
CA VAL A 187 16.40 2.64 -8.29
C VAL A 187 17.52 3.48 -7.65
N ARG A 188 18.71 3.54 -8.26
CA ARG A 188 19.86 4.24 -7.69
C ARG A 188 19.96 5.70 -8.10
N GLU A 189 19.70 5.98 -9.37
CA GLU A 189 19.87 7.29 -9.99
C GLU A 189 18.53 8.06 -10.04
N GLY A 190 17.40 7.36 -10.15
CA GLY A 190 16.06 7.94 -10.33
C GLY A 190 15.65 9.01 -9.31
N PRO A 191 15.89 8.85 -7.99
CA PRO A 191 15.53 9.87 -7.01
C PRO A 191 16.16 11.24 -7.27
N HIS A 192 17.37 11.29 -7.86
CA HIS A 192 18.04 12.55 -8.21
C HIS A 192 17.40 13.25 -9.41
N ALA A 193 16.66 12.51 -10.24
CA ALA A 193 15.95 13.00 -11.42
C ALA A 193 14.43 13.09 -11.20
N GLY A 194 13.95 13.04 -9.95
CA GLY A 194 12.52 13.09 -9.64
C GLY A 194 11.74 11.84 -10.08
N VAL A 195 12.42 10.72 -10.31
CA VAL A 195 11.80 9.45 -10.72
C VAL A 195 11.68 8.52 -9.52
N ALA A 196 10.48 8.00 -9.30
CA ALA A 196 10.21 6.94 -8.34
C ALA A 196 9.59 5.72 -9.02
N LEU A 197 9.77 4.57 -8.39
CA LEU A 197 9.32 3.27 -8.89
C LEU A 197 8.38 2.69 -7.85
N ALA A 198 7.18 2.27 -8.24
CA ALA A 198 6.32 1.43 -7.43
C ALA A 198 6.15 0.07 -8.10
N VAL A 199 6.56 -1.00 -7.40
CA VAL A 199 6.52 -2.37 -7.91
C VAL A 199 5.54 -3.21 -7.11
N ALA A 200 4.82 -4.12 -7.77
CA ALA A 200 4.06 -5.18 -7.13
C ALA A 200 4.71 -6.55 -7.36
N GLY A 201 4.76 -7.37 -6.30
CA GLY A 201 5.42 -8.68 -6.30
C GLY A 201 4.92 -9.65 -5.24
#